data_AF-A0A1G2YNS0-F1
#
_entry.id   AF-A0A1G2YNS0-F1
#
_cell.length_a   1.000
_cell.length_b   1.000
_cell.length_c   1.000
_cell.angle_alpha   90.00
_cell.angle_beta   90.00
_cell.angle_gamma   90.00
#
_symmetry.space_group_name_H-M   'P 1'
#
loop_
_entity.id
_entity.type
_entity.pdbx_description
1 polymer ?
#
loop_
_entity_poly.entity_id
_entity_poly.type
_entity_poly.pdbx_seq_one_letter_code
_entity_poly.pdbx_strand_id
1 'polypeptide(L)'
;MKSKMTYTKKDVVVALACVFFLLAGLGAVGDNGREHAKRIVCLANLKQLTAAYNVYADENDGSLPLPPTAGGWLQDLAIDTVHFMLQTGLTREIFYCPSNRNHQKYNDMFWMFNNQSWDGKKFASYSANSFIVSGYCSILELKYGSRPEIVRYDKDNEQKIWLRTNRESSPATRELCVDSIMGIPQSNTKYGRNFIQIPGGIYQGYKVYDRTNHLMSDGNPPGGNIGFLDGHGEWRMFDPDIENGVAVPRYGYAPGFFW
;
A
#
# COMPACT_ATOMS: atom_id res chain seq x y z
N MET A 1 30.37 -30.02 -38.93
CA MET A 1 29.40 -29.50 -39.92
C MET A 1 28.26 -28.81 -39.20
N LYS A 2 28.11 -27.48 -39.34
CA LYS A 2 26.92 -26.77 -38.84
C LYS A 2 25.82 -26.89 -39.89
N SER A 3 24.77 -27.65 -39.59
CA SER A 3 23.53 -27.68 -40.36
C SER A 3 22.96 -26.25 -40.41
N LYS A 4 22.89 -25.65 -41.61
CA LYS A 4 22.12 -24.42 -41.81
C LYS A 4 20.65 -24.83 -41.82
N MET A 5 19.90 -24.53 -40.75
CA MET A 5 18.45 -24.68 -40.77
C MET A 5 17.86 -23.72 -41.80
N THR A 6 17.31 -24.28 -42.87
CA THR A 6 16.65 -23.53 -43.94
C THR A 6 15.18 -23.37 -43.55
N TYR A 7 14.80 -22.21 -43.02
CA TYR A 7 13.40 -21.90 -42.70
C TYR A 7 12.60 -21.69 -43.98
N THR A 8 11.46 -22.36 -44.11
CA THR A 8 10.56 -22.15 -45.24
C THR A 8 9.59 -21.00 -44.95
N LYS A 9 9.02 -20.41 -46.01
CA LYS A 9 7.96 -19.38 -45.88
C LYS A 9 6.78 -19.87 -45.01
N LYS A 10 6.48 -21.18 -45.04
CA LYS A 10 5.41 -21.78 -44.25
C LYS A 10 5.73 -21.80 -42.76
N ASP A 11 6.98 -22.14 -42.40
CA ASP A 11 7.42 -22.18 -41.00
C ASP A 11 7.34 -20.80 -40.34
N VAL A 12 7.73 -19.76 -41.07
CA VAL A 12 7.64 -18.37 -40.59
C VAL A 12 6.18 -17.95 -40.39
N VAL A 13 5.27 -18.33 -41.28
CA VAL A 13 3.84 -18.01 -41.16
C VAL A 13 3.20 -18.70 -39.95
N VAL A 14 3.51 -19.97 -39.71
CA VAL A 14 3.00 -20.71 -38.54
C VAL A 14 3.52 -20.07 -37.24
N ALA A 15 4.82 -19.76 -37.17
CA ALA A 15 5.40 -19.10 -36.01
C ALA A 15 4.75 -17.74 -35.71
N LEU A 16 4.55 -16.92 -36.74
CA LEU A 16 3.85 -15.63 -36.60
C LEU A 16 2.39 -15.80 -36.17
N ALA A 17 1.69 -16.81 -36.70
CA ALA A 17 0.32 -17.10 -36.28
C ALA A 17 0.27 -17.51 -34.79
N CYS A 18 1.18 -18.37 -34.34
CA CYS A 18 1.28 -18.75 -32.92
C CYS A 18 1.57 -17.54 -32.02
N VAL A 19 2.53 -16.67 -32.40
CA VAL A 19 2.83 -15.44 -31.65
C VAL A 19 1.61 -14.52 -31.63
N PHE A 20 0.91 -14.35 -32.75
CA PHE A 20 -0.31 -13.55 -32.82
C PHE A 20 -1.40 -14.05 -31.86
N PHE A 21 -1.69 -15.36 -31.85
CA PHE A 21 -2.68 -15.94 -30.95
C PHE A 21 -2.28 -15.82 -29.47
N LEU A 22 -0.99 -16.00 -29.15
CA LEU A 22 -0.48 -15.81 -27.79
C LEU A 22 -0.65 -14.35 -27.33
N LEU A 23 -0.26 -13.38 -28.16
CA LEU A 23 -0.41 -11.96 -27.86
C LEU A 23 -1.88 -11.54 -27.78
N ALA A 24 -2.75 -12.09 -28.63
CA ALA A 24 -4.19 -11.87 -28.57
C ALA A 24 -4.80 -12.41 -27.27
N GLY A 25 -4.39 -13.60 -26.82
CA GLY A 25 -4.81 -14.17 -25.54
C GLY A 25 -4.35 -13.37 -24.33
N LEU A 26 -3.13 -12.83 -24.35
CA LEU A 26 -2.62 -11.92 -23.31
C LEU A 26 -3.33 -10.56 -23.30
N GLY A 27 -3.77 -10.10 -24.48
CA GLY A 27 -4.60 -8.91 -24.63
C GLY A 27 -6.02 -9.10 -24.10
N ALA A 28 -6.54 -10.33 -24.14
CA ALA A 28 -7.89 -10.69 -23.67
C ALA A 28 -8.03 -10.81 -22.15
N VAL A 29 -6.95 -10.62 -21.37
CA VAL A 29 -7.08 -10.50 -19.91
C VAL A 29 -7.78 -9.19 -19.61
N GLY A 30 -9.08 -9.29 -19.33
CA GLY A 30 -9.93 -8.17 -18.96
C GLY A 30 -9.40 -7.44 -17.73
N ASP A 31 -9.83 -6.19 -17.57
CA ASP A 31 -9.37 -5.31 -16.49
C ASP A 31 -9.54 -5.94 -15.11
N ASN A 32 -10.62 -6.71 -14.90
CA ASN A 32 -10.85 -7.45 -13.66
C ASN A 32 -9.73 -8.47 -13.37
N GLY A 33 -9.29 -9.24 -14.37
CA GLY A 33 -8.21 -10.21 -14.21
C GLY A 33 -6.87 -9.56 -13.87
N ARG A 34 -6.58 -8.41 -14.50
CA ARG A 34 -5.38 -7.61 -14.18
C ARG A 34 -5.43 -7.05 -12.77
N GLU A 35 -6.57 -6.52 -12.34
CA GLU A 35 -6.72 -6.02 -10.97
C GLU A 35 -6.65 -7.15 -9.94
N HIS A 36 -7.21 -8.34 -10.22
CA HIS A 36 -7.03 -9.51 -9.36
C HIS A 36 -5.54 -9.90 -9.20
N ALA A 37 -4.78 -9.93 -10.29
CA ALA A 37 -3.34 -10.20 -10.22
C ALA A 37 -2.60 -9.14 -9.37
N LYS A 38 -2.93 -7.86 -9.55
CA LYS A 38 -2.37 -6.77 -8.73
C LYS A 38 -2.73 -6.91 -7.26
N ARG A 39 -3.94 -7.36 -6.91
CA ARG A 39 -4.33 -7.63 -5.52
C ARG A 39 -3.47 -8.74 -4.89
N ILE A 40 -3.14 -9.79 -5.64
CA ILE A 40 -2.27 -10.87 -5.18
C ILE A 40 -0.84 -10.36 -4.92
N VAL A 41 -0.30 -9.55 -5.85
CA VAL A 41 1.03 -8.94 -5.67
C VAL A 41 1.03 -7.96 -4.50
N CYS A 42 -0.01 -7.15 -4.37
CA CYS A 42 -0.23 -6.23 -3.25
C CYS A 42 -0.21 -7.01 -1.90
N LEU A 43 -0.96 -8.11 -1.80
CA LEU A 43 -0.96 -8.96 -0.62
C LEU A 43 0.43 -9.55 -0.32
N ALA A 44 1.16 -9.97 -1.35
CA ALA A 44 2.53 -10.47 -1.18
C ALA A 44 3.49 -9.39 -0.67
N ASN A 45 3.31 -8.13 -1.10
CA ASN A 45 4.09 -7.00 -0.59
C ASN A 45 3.78 -6.75 0.89
N LEU A 46 2.50 -6.72 1.28
CA LEU A 46 2.10 -6.56 2.69
C LEU A 46 2.63 -7.68 3.58
N LYS A 47 2.63 -8.94 3.11
CA LYS A 47 3.21 -10.07 3.86
C LYS A 47 4.72 -9.91 4.08
N GLN A 48 5.45 -9.44 3.06
CA GLN A 48 6.88 -9.15 3.19
C GLN A 48 7.16 -7.97 4.13
N LEU A 49 6.36 -6.90 4.06
CA LEU A 49 6.45 -5.77 5.01
C LEU A 49 6.16 -6.22 6.44
N THR A 50 5.13 -7.04 6.62
CA THR A 50 4.75 -7.64 7.92
C THR A 50 5.87 -8.53 8.47
N ALA A 51 6.47 -9.36 7.61
CA ALA A 51 7.64 -10.16 7.99
C ALA A 51 8.81 -9.27 8.43
N ALA A 52 9.11 -8.18 7.69
CA ALA A 52 10.16 -7.25 8.07
C ALA A 52 9.88 -6.56 9.42
N TYR A 53 8.63 -6.20 9.71
CA TYR A 53 8.26 -5.69 11.03
C TYR A 53 8.50 -6.69 12.15
N ASN A 54 8.19 -7.97 11.92
CA ASN A 54 8.44 -9.01 12.91
C ASN A 54 9.94 -9.27 13.10
N VAL A 55 10.74 -9.25 12.03
CA VAL A 55 12.21 -9.34 12.13
C VAL A 55 12.77 -8.15 12.94
N TYR A 56 12.27 -6.94 12.69
CA TYR A 56 12.65 -5.78 13.51
C TYR A 56 12.33 -6.03 14.98
N ALA A 57 11.11 -6.48 15.28
CA ALA A 57 10.69 -6.71 16.65
C ALA A 57 11.53 -7.80 17.33
N ASP A 58 11.86 -8.88 16.64
CA ASP A 58 12.71 -9.95 17.17
C ASP A 58 14.12 -9.46 17.52
N GLU A 59 14.67 -8.50 16.76
CA GLU A 59 15.95 -7.84 17.05
C GLU A 59 15.86 -6.74 18.13
N ASN A 60 14.64 -6.33 18.53
CA ASN A 60 14.38 -5.21 19.44
C ASN A 60 13.49 -5.62 20.63
N ASP A 61 13.75 -6.80 21.22
CA ASP A 61 13.06 -7.32 22.41
C ASP A 61 11.52 -7.38 22.29
N GLY A 62 11.03 -7.59 21.08
CA GLY A 62 9.62 -7.63 20.70
C GLY A 62 9.01 -6.25 20.42
N SER A 63 9.75 -5.15 20.51
CA SER A 63 9.25 -3.80 20.20
C SER A 63 9.18 -3.57 18.70
N LEU A 64 8.03 -3.11 18.20
CA LEU A 64 7.89 -2.67 16.81
C LEU A 64 8.62 -1.32 16.58
N PRO A 65 8.92 -0.93 15.33
CA PRO A 65 9.61 0.32 15.03
C PRO A 65 8.66 1.52 15.14
N LEU A 66 8.42 1.96 16.38
CA LEU A 66 7.47 3.02 16.68
C LEU A 66 7.97 4.38 16.13
N PRO A 67 7.22 5.05 15.24
CA PRO A 67 7.64 6.35 14.73
C PRO A 67 7.63 7.40 15.85
N PRO A 68 8.59 8.35 15.84
CA PRO A 68 8.67 9.39 16.86
C PRO A 68 7.52 10.41 16.79
N THR A 69 6.89 10.56 15.62
CA THR A 69 5.74 11.44 15.37
C THR A 69 4.73 10.75 14.47
N ALA A 70 3.49 11.26 14.43
CA ALA A 70 2.41 10.69 13.62
C ALA A 70 2.54 10.91 12.11
N GLY A 71 3.54 11.68 11.66
CA GLY A 71 3.60 12.21 10.31
C GLY A 71 2.52 13.27 10.06
N GLY A 72 2.35 13.65 8.80
CA GLY A 72 1.16 14.38 8.36
C GLY A 72 -0.04 13.45 8.28
N TRP A 73 0.13 12.29 7.64
CA TRP A 73 -0.92 11.29 7.39
C TRP A 73 -0.48 9.87 7.74
N LEU A 74 -1.43 8.93 7.82
CA LEU A 74 -1.17 7.55 8.28
C LEU A 74 -0.23 6.74 7.35
N GLN A 75 -0.15 7.13 6.07
CA GLN A 75 0.73 6.51 5.08
C GLN A 75 2.20 6.99 5.18
N ASP A 76 2.48 7.95 6.05
CA ASP A 76 3.84 8.44 6.24
C ASP A 76 4.65 7.41 7.02
N LEU A 77 5.67 6.86 6.38
CA LEU A 77 6.53 5.83 6.96
C LEU A 77 7.90 6.43 7.27
N ALA A 78 8.30 6.37 8.55
CA ALA A 78 9.56 6.91 9.03
C ALA A 78 10.76 6.31 8.28
N ILE A 79 11.73 7.17 7.93
CA ILE A 79 12.91 6.74 7.16
C ILE A 79 13.75 5.70 7.92
N ASP A 80 13.81 5.75 9.26
CA ASP A 80 14.49 4.74 10.08
C ASP A 80 13.92 3.34 9.82
N THR A 81 12.59 3.22 9.80
CA THR A 81 11.90 1.95 9.49
C THR A 81 12.20 1.51 8.06
N VAL A 82 12.18 2.44 7.10
CA VAL A 82 12.52 2.14 5.70
C VAL A 82 13.96 1.65 5.57
N HIS A 83 14.92 2.27 6.28
CA HIS A 83 16.33 1.86 6.24
C HIS A 83 16.51 0.45 6.75
N PHE A 84 15.87 0.11 7.87
CA PHE A 84 15.88 -1.27 8.37
C PHE A 84 15.33 -2.24 7.32
N MET A 85 14.16 -1.95 6.76
CA MET A 85 13.54 -2.82 5.76
C MET A 85 14.45 -3.01 4.52
N LEU A 86 15.06 -1.94 4.01
CA LEU A 86 16.00 -2.03 2.89
C LEU A 86 17.24 -2.89 3.24
N GLN A 87 17.72 -2.85 4.49
CA GLN A 87 18.84 -3.69 4.94
C GLN A 87 18.48 -5.18 4.98
N THR A 88 17.20 -5.51 5.24
CA THR A 88 16.70 -6.90 5.19
C THR A 88 16.51 -7.43 3.76
N GLY A 89 16.84 -6.65 2.73
CA GLY A 89 16.77 -7.05 1.31
C GLY A 89 15.46 -6.67 0.62
N LEU A 90 14.55 -5.97 1.30
CA LEU A 90 13.38 -5.38 0.64
C LEU A 90 13.83 -4.28 -0.32
N THR A 91 13.09 -4.12 -1.40
CA THR A 91 13.35 -3.08 -2.41
C THR A 91 12.29 -2.00 -2.36
N ARG A 92 12.60 -0.82 -2.91
CA ARG A 92 11.73 0.35 -2.92
C ARG A 92 10.33 0.07 -3.46
N GLU A 93 10.20 -0.82 -4.43
CA GLU A 93 8.93 -1.15 -5.09
C GLU A 93 7.92 -1.78 -4.13
N ILE A 94 8.40 -2.46 -3.09
CA ILE A 94 7.53 -3.17 -2.15
C ILE A 94 6.67 -2.23 -1.30
N PHE A 95 7.10 -0.98 -1.14
CA PHE A 95 6.39 0.03 -0.35
C PHE A 95 5.18 0.61 -1.08
N TYR A 96 4.91 0.18 -2.31
CA TYR A 96 3.87 0.74 -3.15
C TYR A 96 2.92 -0.33 -3.69
N CYS A 97 1.62 -0.05 -3.62
CA CYS A 97 0.60 -0.90 -4.20
C CYS A 97 0.66 -0.85 -5.74
N PRO A 98 0.65 -2.01 -6.43
CA PRO A 98 0.68 -2.06 -7.90
C PRO A 98 -0.61 -1.50 -8.56
N SER A 99 -1.72 -1.39 -7.83
CA SER A 99 -2.95 -0.76 -8.33
C SER A 99 -2.95 0.76 -8.18
N ASN A 100 -2.05 1.35 -7.38
CA ASN A 100 -2.00 2.79 -7.19
C ASN A 100 -1.22 3.48 -8.32
N ARG A 101 -1.93 3.89 -9.37
CA ARG A 101 -1.30 4.44 -10.58
C ARG A 101 -0.46 5.69 -10.32
N ASN A 102 -0.78 6.49 -9.30
CA ASN A 102 -0.03 7.72 -9.02
C ASN A 102 1.29 7.38 -8.34
N HIS A 103 1.28 6.47 -7.37
CA HIS A 103 2.51 5.92 -6.79
C HIS A 103 3.39 5.22 -7.84
N GLN A 104 2.80 4.53 -8.82
CA GLN A 104 3.57 3.90 -9.89
C GLN A 104 4.19 4.93 -10.85
N LYS A 105 3.45 5.99 -11.19
CA LYS A 105 3.89 6.99 -12.18
C LYS A 105 4.83 8.06 -11.63
N TYR A 106 4.59 8.50 -10.39
CA TYR A 106 5.28 9.64 -9.78
C TYR A 106 6.08 9.20 -8.54
N ASN A 107 6.58 7.96 -8.54
CA ASN A 107 7.14 7.31 -7.36
C ASN A 107 8.20 8.15 -6.64
N ASP A 108 9.08 8.84 -7.38
CA ASP A 108 10.13 9.69 -6.80
C ASP A 108 9.57 10.81 -5.92
N MET A 109 8.43 11.38 -6.28
CA MET A 109 7.80 12.47 -5.50
C MET A 109 7.29 11.97 -4.15
N PHE A 110 6.79 10.73 -4.09
CA PHE A 110 6.30 10.10 -2.86
C PHE A 110 7.45 9.55 -2.01
N TRP A 111 8.46 8.95 -2.66
CA TRP A 111 9.63 8.39 -2.00
C TRP A 111 10.51 9.47 -1.38
N MET A 112 10.73 10.59 -2.08
CA MET A 112 11.63 11.66 -1.64
C MET A 112 10.89 12.86 -1.03
N PHE A 113 9.65 12.65 -0.56
CA PHE A 113 8.68 13.71 -0.22
C PHE A 113 9.26 14.91 0.54
N ASN A 114 9.65 14.73 1.80
CA ASN A 114 10.30 15.78 2.60
C ASN A 114 11.83 15.59 2.68
N ASN A 115 12.38 14.73 1.82
CA ASN A 115 13.77 14.35 1.85
C ASN A 115 14.31 13.95 0.47
N GLN A 116 15.11 14.83 -0.11
CA GLN A 116 15.65 14.67 -1.46
C GLN A 116 17.05 14.06 -1.51
N SER A 117 17.46 13.28 -0.49
CA SER A 117 18.84 12.78 -0.34
C SER A 117 19.08 11.32 -0.78
N TRP A 118 18.29 10.78 -1.70
CA TRP A 118 18.40 9.37 -2.13
C TRP A 118 19.66 9.10 -2.97
N ASP A 119 20.50 8.15 -2.57
CA ASP A 119 21.77 7.79 -3.27
C ASP A 119 21.66 6.55 -4.19
N GLY A 120 20.46 5.99 -4.33
CA GLY A 120 20.23 4.73 -5.05
C GLY A 120 20.09 3.50 -4.14
N LYS A 121 20.51 3.61 -2.87
CA LYS A 121 20.45 2.51 -1.88
C LYS A 121 19.83 2.93 -0.56
N LYS A 122 20.06 4.16 -0.11
CA LYS A 122 19.54 4.72 1.14
C LYS A 122 19.34 6.23 1.04
N PHE A 123 18.66 6.80 2.03
CA PHE A 123 18.62 8.26 2.22
C PHE A 123 19.91 8.71 2.90
N ALA A 124 20.66 9.60 2.26
CA ALA A 124 21.99 10.03 2.69
C ALA A 124 21.96 11.12 3.79
N SER A 125 20.88 11.90 3.86
CA SER A 125 20.71 12.97 4.86
C SER A 125 19.23 13.08 5.26
N TYR A 126 18.90 12.79 6.51
CA TYR A 126 17.53 12.81 7.00
C TYR A 126 17.46 13.20 8.48
N SER A 127 16.27 13.61 8.92
CA SER A 127 15.97 13.88 10.33
C SER A 127 15.06 12.80 10.89
N ALA A 128 14.92 12.74 12.22
CA ALA A 128 13.97 11.84 12.88
C ALA A 128 12.50 12.05 12.45
N ASN A 129 12.17 13.20 11.85
CA ASN A 129 10.83 13.52 11.36
C ASN A 129 10.70 13.37 9.83
N SER A 130 11.71 12.80 9.18
CA SER A 130 11.66 12.53 7.74
C SER A 130 10.95 11.21 7.45
N PHE A 131 10.15 11.20 6.40
CA PHE A 131 9.32 10.06 6.02
C PHE A 131 9.19 9.93 4.50
N ILE A 132 8.92 8.71 4.05
CA ILE A 132 8.38 8.48 2.70
C ILE A 132 6.85 8.54 2.79
N VAL A 133 6.20 8.86 1.68
CA VAL A 133 4.76 8.63 1.51
C VAL A 133 4.60 7.23 0.92
N SER A 134 4.16 6.28 1.75
CA SER A 134 4.02 4.87 1.36
C SER A 134 2.68 4.60 0.65
N GLY A 135 2.64 3.55 -0.17
CA GLY A 135 1.39 2.98 -0.63
C GLY A 135 0.62 2.21 0.45
N TYR A 136 1.18 2.00 1.62
CA TYR A 136 0.58 1.24 2.70
C TYR A 136 0.58 2.06 3.99
N CYS A 137 -0.33 1.72 4.90
CA CYS A 137 -0.40 2.30 6.22
C CYS A 137 0.12 1.27 7.24
N SER A 138 0.91 1.74 8.21
CA SER A 138 1.42 0.88 9.28
C SER A 138 0.67 1.19 10.57
N ILE A 139 0.07 0.16 11.16
CA ILE A 139 -0.79 0.29 12.35
C ILE A 139 0.09 0.21 13.59
N LEU A 140 0.88 1.26 13.79
CA LEU A 140 1.88 1.37 14.85
C LEU A 140 1.56 2.53 15.78
N GLU A 141 1.75 2.34 17.07
CA GLU A 141 1.70 3.43 18.05
C GLU A 141 2.93 4.33 17.91
N LEU A 142 2.86 5.55 18.44
CA LEU A 142 4.00 6.46 18.50
C LEU A 142 4.98 6.05 19.59
N LYS A 143 6.26 6.35 19.36
CA LYS A 143 7.28 6.28 20.41
C LYS A 143 7.02 7.29 21.52
N TYR A 144 6.55 8.48 21.14
CA TYR A 144 6.24 9.58 22.03
C TYR A 144 4.82 10.09 21.77
N GLY A 145 4.04 10.27 22.85
CA GLY A 145 2.64 10.66 22.76
C GLY A 145 1.71 9.48 22.45
N SER A 146 0.57 9.77 21.86
CA SER A 146 -0.45 8.77 21.52
C SER A 146 -1.18 9.18 20.25
N ARG A 147 -1.62 8.20 19.47
CA ARG A 147 -2.57 8.42 18.38
C ARG A 147 -4.01 8.52 18.91
N PRO A 148 -4.91 9.22 18.21
CA PRO A 148 -6.35 9.03 18.39
C PRO A 148 -6.73 7.56 18.31
N GLU A 149 -7.72 7.15 19.10
CA GLU A 149 -8.23 5.78 19.04
C GLU A 149 -8.72 5.44 17.62
N ILE A 150 -8.48 4.19 17.22
CA ILE A 150 -8.96 3.69 15.94
C ILE A 150 -10.47 3.48 16.07
N VAL A 151 -11.25 4.07 15.15
CA VAL A 151 -12.70 3.86 15.14
C VAL A 151 -12.99 2.39 14.86
N ARG A 152 -13.75 1.79 15.75
CA ARG A 152 -14.28 0.43 15.63
C ARG A 152 -15.65 0.51 14.98
N TYR A 153 -15.89 -0.37 14.01
CA TYR A 153 -17.21 -0.56 13.40
C TYR A 153 -18.01 -1.60 14.17
N ASP A 154 -19.34 -1.53 14.09
CA ASP A 154 -20.24 -2.45 14.80
C ASP A 154 -19.98 -3.94 14.47
N LYS A 155 -19.51 -4.20 13.25
CA LYS A 155 -19.17 -5.54 12.72
C LYS A 155 -17.76 -6.03 13.08
N ASP A 156 -16.95 -5.22 13.75
CA ASP A 156 -15.63 -5.66 14.18
C ASP A 156 -15.75 -6.60 15.39
N ASN A 157 -15.27 -7.83 15.23
CA ASN A 157 -15.29 -8.83 16.31
C ASN A 157 -14.29 -8.51 17.45
N GLU A 158 -13.27 -7.69 17.17
CA GLU A 158 -12.17 -7.39 18.09
C GLU A 158 -11.89 -5.89 18.14
N GLN A 159 -11.26 -5.44 19.23
CA GLN A 159 -10.80 -4.06 19.35
C GLN A 159 -9.65 -3.79 18.36
N LYS A 160 -9.73 -2.67 17.64
CA LYS A 160 -8.63 -2.15 16.84
C LYS A 160 -7.65 -1.40 17.73
N ILE A 161 -6.37 -1.69 17.61
CA ILE A 161 -5.33 -1.11 18.46
C ILE A 161 -4.13 -0.66 17.63
N TRP A 162 -3.41 0.34 18.13
CA TRP A 162 -2.09 0.71 17.63
C TRP A 162 -1.05 -0.23 18.21
N LEU A 163 -0.32 -0.95 17.36
CA LEU A 163 0.59 -1.98 17.84
C LEU A 163 1.88 -1.36 18.38
N ARG A 164 2.32 -1.86 19.54
CA ARG A 164 3.61 -1.50 20.14
C ARG A 164 4.63 -2.63 20.06
N THR A 165 4.15 -3.86 20.05
CA THR A 165 4.97 -5.06 20.12
C THR A 165 4.45 -6.15 19.17
N ASN A 166 5.31 -7.10 18.80
CA ASN A 166 4.90 -8.33 18.12
C ASN A 166 4.34 -9.41 19.07
N ARG A 167 4.24 -9.12 20.37
CA ARG A 167 3.79 -10.06 21.42
C ARG A 167 2.32 -9.85 21.83
N GLU A 168 1.53 -9.20 20.99
CA GLU A 168 0.12 -8.95 21.28
C GLU A 168 -0.68 -10.25 21.35
N SER A 169 -1.71 -10.24 22.20
CA SER A 169 -2.71 -11.32 22.21
C SER A 169 -3.49 -11.35 20.90
N SER A 170 -3.83 -12.55 20.45
CA SER A 170 -4.56 -12.79 19.19
C SER A 170 -3.89 -12.16 17.96
N PRO A 171 -2.62 -12.49 17.65
CA PRO A 171 -1.87 -11.83 16.57
C PRO A 171 -2.54 -11.97 15.18
N ALA A 172 -3.36 -13.02 14.99
CA ALA A 172 -4.18 -13.21 13.79
C ALA A 172 -5.33 -12.20 13.63
N THR A 173 -5.62 -11.35 14.62
CA THR A 173 -6.64 -10.28 14.51
C THR A 173 -6.03 -8.88 14.60
N ARG A 174 -4.70 -8.79 14.76
CA ARG A 174 -3.97 -7.53 14.87
C ARG A 174 -3.49 -7.07 13.50
N GLU A 175 -4.16 -6.08 12.92
CA GLU A 175 -3.68 -5.48 11.67
C GLU A 175 -2.35 -4.75 11.89
N LEU A 176 -1.35 -5.04 11.05
CA LEU A 176 -0.02 -4.42 11.16
C LEU A 176 0.29 -3.54 9.94
N CYS A 177 -0.01 -4.03 8.74
CA CYS A 177 0.23 -3.30 7.51
C CYS A 177 -1.00 -3.39 6.60
N VAL A 178 -1.57 -2.27 6.19
CA VAL A 178 -2.83 -2.24 5.44
C VAL A 178 -2.70 -1.42 4.17
N ASP A 179 -3.50 -1.77 3.17
CA ASP A 179 -3.67 -0.93 1.98
C ASP A 179 -4.07 0.51 2.36
N SER A 180 -3.48 1.48 1.66
CA SER A 180 -3.86 2.89 1.82
C SER A 180 -5.19 3.16 1.10
N ILE A 181 -6.30 2.84 1.77
CA ILE A 181 -7.64 3.29 1.37
C ILE A 181 -7.93 4.60 2.10
N MET A 182 -8.08 5.66 1.31
CA MET A 182 -8.24 7.01 1.83
C MET A 182 -9.25 7.81 1.01
N GLY A 183 -10.01 8.66 1.68
CA GLY A 183 -10.99 9.50 1.00
C GLY A 183 -11.16 10.85 1.70
N ILE A 184 -11.36 11.90 0.90
CA ILE A 184 -11.72 13.23 1.40
C ILE A 184 -13.22 13.45 1.31
N PRO A 185 -13.85 14.21 2.23
CA PRO A 185 -15.27 14.52 2.12
C PRO A 185 -15.63 15.17 0.78
N GLN A 186 -16.65 14.66 0.10
CA GLN A 186 -17.20 15.24 -1.12
C GLN A 186 -18.69 14.89 -1.24
N SER A 187 -19.54 15.92 -1.23
CA SER A 187 -20.98 15.78 -1.46
C SER A 187 -21.29 15.13 -2.81
N ASN A 188 -22.45 14.48 -2.91
CA ASN A 188 -22.95 13.84 -4.14
C ASN A 188 -22.06 12.70 -4.65
N THR A 189 -21.38 11.98 -3.76
CA THR A 189 -20.64 10.75 -4.04
C THR A 189 -21.24 9.60 -3.25
N LYS A 190 -21.02 8.35 -3.69
CA LYS A 190 -21.63 7.14 -3.11
C LYS A 190 -21.43 7.02 -1.58
N TYR A 191 -20.25 7.43 -1.10
CA TYR A 191 -19.87 7.32 0.31
C TYR A 191 -19.64 8.69 0.96
N GLY A 192 -20.12 9.78 0.36
CA GLY A 192 -19.84 11.14 0.80
C GLY A 192 -18.35 11.50 0.76
N ARG A 193 -17.54 10.77 -0.02
CA ARG A 193 -16.09 10.91 -0.14
C ARG A 193 -15.57 10.70 -1.56
N ASN A 194 -14.47 11.37 -1.89
CA ASN A 194 -13.69 11.16 -3.09
C ASN A 194 -12.41 10.37 -2.77
N PHE A 195 -12.26 9.24 -3.45
CA PHE A 195 -11.14 8.31 -3.29
C PHE A 195 -10.10 8.42 -4.43
N ILE A 196 -10.36 9.23 -5.46
CA ILE A 196 -9.53 9.35 -6.66
C ILE A 196 -8.58 10.55 -6.59
N GLN A 197 -9.08 11.71 -6.15
CA GLN A 197 -8.35 12.98 -6.18
C GLN A 197 -8.24 13.54 -4.77
N ILE A 198 -7.17 13.15 -4.08
CA ILE A 198 -6.93 13.54 -2.70
C ILE A 198 -5.73 14.50 -2.69
N PRO A 199 -5.94 15.79 -2.44
CA PRO A 199 -4.85 16.77 -2.47
C PRO A 199 -4.00 16.61 -1.21
N GLY A 200 -2.89 15.86 -1.33
CA GLY A 200 -1.91 15.69 -0.27
C GLY A 200 -0.74 16.65 -0.32
N GLY A 201 0.28 16.36 0.50
CA GLY A 201 1.44 17.24 0.66
C GLY A 201 2.15 17.56 -0.66
N ILE A 202 2.15 16.62 -1.61
CA ILE A 202 2.78 16.82 -2.94
C ILE A 202 1.93 17.65 -3.89
N TYR A 203 0.63 17.83 -3.62
CA TYR A 203 -0.28 18.46 -4.57
C TYR A 203 0.09 19.93 -4.83
N GLN A 204 0.50 20.67 -3.79
CA GLN A 204 0.82 22.09 -3.94
C GLN A 204 1.94 22.33 -4.95
N GLY A 205 3.03 21.56 -4.85
CA GLY A 205 4.22 21.69 -5.70
C GLY A 205 4.11 21.01 -7.06
N TYR A 206 3.54 19.80 -7.11
CA TYR A 206 3.59 18.94 -8.31
C TYR A 206 2.24 18.76 -9.01
N LYS A 207 1.14 19.23 -8.42
CA LYS A 207 -0.24 18.98 -8.90
C LYS A 207 -0.55 17.50 -9.08
N VAL A 208 0.16 16.63 -8.33
CA VAL A 208 -0.11 15.20 -8.25
C VAL A 208 -1.00 14.96 -7.04
N TYR A 209 -2.09 14.24 -7.25
CA TYR A 209 -3.00 13.83 -6.18
C TYR A 209 -2.54 12.52 -5.55
N ASP A 210 -2.79 12.35 -4.27
CA ASP A 210 -2.91 11.04 -3.65
C ASP A 210 -4.21 10.36 -4.13
N ARG A 211 -4.26 9.04 -3.99
CA ARG A 211 -5.43 8.24 -4.34
C ARG A 211 -5.46 6.94 -3.54
N THR A 212 -6.65 6.41 -3.36
CA THR A 212 -6.87 5.09 -2.78
C THR A 212 -6.21 3.97 -3.60
N ASN A 213 -5.67 2.98 -2.90
CA ASN A 213 -5.29 1.68 -3.47
C ASN A 213 -6.52 0.89 -3.89
N HIS A 214 -6.43 0.20 -5.03
CA HIS A 214 -7.52 -0.56 -5.62
C HIS A 214 -8.79 0.28 -5.83
N LEU A 215 -9.01 0.74 -7.06
CA LEU A 215 -10.20 1.49 -7.42
C LEU A 215 -10.96 0.73 -8.50
N MET A 216 -12.27 0.62 -8.29
CA MET A 216 -13.20 0.20 -9.33
C MET A 216 -13.33 1.28 -10.41
N SER A 217 -13.95 0.93 -11.53
CA SER A 217 -14.21 1.86 -12.63
C SER A 217 -15.11 3.04 -12.25
N ASP A 218 -15.95 2.86 -11.22
CA ASP A 218 -16.82 3.90 -10.65
C ASP A 218 -16.11 4.83 -9.67
N GLY A 219 -14.81 4.63 -9.42
CA GLY A 219 -14.02 5.46 -8.52
C GLY A 219 -14.12 5.13 -7.04
N ASN A 220 -14.76 4.00 -6.69
CA ASN A 220 -14.88 3.56 -5.30
C ASN A 220 -13.94 2.40 -4.98
N PRO A 221 -13.45 2.30 -3.74
CA PRO A 221 -12.69 1.14 -3.29
C PRO A 221 -13.59 -0.12 -3.28
N PRO A 222 -13.11 -1.26 -3.83
CA PRO A 222 -13.73 -2.55 -3.61
C PRO A 222 -13.33 -3.17 -2.26
N GLY A 223 -12.25 -2.67 -1.64
CA GLY A 223 -11.60 -3.27 -0.48
C GLY A 223 -10.10 -3.04 -0.53
N GLY A 224 -9.39 -3.68 0.40
CA GLY A 224 -7.94 -3.63 0.49
C GLY A 224 -7.37 -4.86 1.15
N ASN A 225 -6.09 -5.11 0.92
CA ASN A 225 -5.35 -6.15 1.60
C ASN A 225 -4.88 -5.67 2.98
N ILE A 226 -4.77 -6.63 3.89
CA ILE A 226 -4.37 -6.42 5.27
C ILE A 226 -3.37 -7.53 5.62
N GLY A 227 -2.20 -7.14 6.12
CA GLY A 227 -1.22 -8.01 6.76
C GLY A 227 -1.36 -7.93 8.27
N PHE A 228 -1.42 -9.09 8.92
CA PHE A 228 -1.63 -9.22 10.36
C PHE A 228 -0.34 -9.56 11.08
N LEU A 229 -0.31 -9.34 12.39
CA LEU A 229 0.88 -9.49 13.22
C LEU A 229 1.50 -10.90 13.17
N ASP A 230 0.70 -11.95 12.99
CA ASP A 230 1.17 -13.33 12.84
C ASP A 230 1.79 -13.64 11.44
N GLY A 231 1.76 -12.70 10.50
CA GLY A 231 2.30 -12.84 9.15
C GLY A 231 1.30 -13.27 8.08
N HIS A 232 0.06 -13.63 8.43
CA HIS A 232 -0.94 -13.89 7.40
C HIS A 232 -1.47 -12.58 6.81
N GLY A 233 -2.27 -12.70 5.75
CA GLY A 233 -2.98 -11.55 5.22
C GLY A 233 -4.22 -11.95 4.46
N GLU A 234 -5.16 -11.02 4.39
CA GLU A 234 -6.48 -11.21 3.82
C GLU A 234 -6.90 -10.00 2.98
N TRP A 235 -7.88 -10.22 2.10
CA TRP A 235 -8.60 -9.13 1.45
C TRP A 235 -9.84 -8.80 2.27
N ARG A 236 -9.97 -7.53 2.69
CA ARG A 236 -11.18 -7.04 3.36
C ARG A 236 -11.99 -6.15 2.42
N MET A 237 -13.27 -6.44 2.31
CA MET A 237 -14.19 -5.65 1.50
C MET A 237 -14.35 -4.24 2.07
N PHE A 238 -14.49 -3.26 1.19
CA PHE A 238 -14.76 -1.90 1.63
C PHE A 238 -16.22 -1.78 2.05
N ASP A 239 -16.43 -1.78 3.35
CA ASP A 239 -17.75 -1.69 3.98
C ASP A 239 -17.61 -0.85 5.26
N PRO A 240 -17.49 0.48 5.16
CA PRO A 240 -17.40 1.35 6.32
C PRO A 240 -18.79 1.59 6.94
N ASP A 241 -18.82 1.96 8.22
CA ASP A 241 -20.03 2.54 8.79
C ASP A 241 -20.32 3.90 8.15
N ILE A 242 -21.60 4.25 8.04
CA ILE A 242 -22.08 5.44 7.33
C ILE A 242 -22.88 6.30 8.30
N GLU A 243 -22.44 7.55 8.50
CA GLU A 243 -23.14 8.54 9.31
C GLU A 243 -23.52 9.73 8.45
N ASN A 244 -24.81 10.10 8.45
CA ASN A 244 -25.33 11.22 7.65
C ASN A 244 -24.93 11.15 6.16
N GLY A 245 -24.87 9.94 5.60
CA GLY A 245 -24.47 9.71 4.20
C GLY A 245 -22.97 9.82 3.92
N VAL A 246 -22.13 9.90 4.95
CA VAL A 246 -20.66 9.98 4.83
C VAL A 246 -20.03 8.76 5.48
N ALA A 247 -19.11 8.10 4.78
CA ALA A 247 -18.33 7.01 5.35
C ALA A 247 -17.45 7.49 6.51
N VAL A 248 -17.55 6.79 7.64
CA VAL A 248 -16.79 7.05 8.85
C VAL A 248 -15.42 6.40 8.73
N PRO A 249 -14.32 7.16 8.68
CA PRO A 249 -12.98 6.59 8.60
C PRO A 249 -12.56 6.01 9.94
N ARG A 250 -11.67 5.01 9.89
CA ARG A 250 -11.03 4.44 11.08
C ARG A 250 -10.01 5.39 11.71
N TYR A 251 -9.42 6.26 10.90
CA TYR A 251 -8.44 7.26 11.33
C TYR A 251 -8.50 8.51 10.44
N GLY A 252 -8.33 9.69 11.04
CA GLY A 252 -8.33 10.96 10.32
C GLY A 252 -9.72 11.39 9.81
N TYR A 253 -9.76 12.43 8.98
CA TYR A 253 -11.02 12.94 8.42
C TYR A 253 -10.87 13.49 7.00
N ALA A 254 -9.82 14.28 6.75
CA ALA A 254 -9.51 14.84 5.43
C ALA A 254 -7.99 14.76 5.14
N PRO A 255 -7.50 13.60 4.64
CA PRO A 255 -8.26 12.41 4.31
C PRO A 255 -8.62 11.58 5.55
N GLY A 256 -9.70 10.83 5.44
CA GLY A 256 -10.00 9.71 6.32
C GLY A 256 -9.41 8.43 5.73
N PHE A 257 -8.87 7.57 6.59
CA PHE A 257 -8.29 6.27 6.28
C PHE A 257 -9.22 5.13 6.66
N PHE A 258 -9.23 4.07 5.86
CA PHE A 258 -10.12 2.93 5.96
C PHE A 258 -9.34 1.63 5.82
N TRP A 259 -9.76 0.59 6.54
CA TRP A 259 -9.30 -0.80 6.42
C TRP A 259 -10.22 -1.73 7.21
#